data_AF-A0A0C2XBN4-F1
#
_entry.id   AF-A0A0C2XBN4-F1
#
_cell.length_a   1.000
_cell.length_b   1.000
_cell.length_c   1.000
_cell.angle_alpha   90.00
_cell.angle_beta   90.00
_cell.angle_gamma   90.00
#
_symmetry.space_group_name_H-M   'P 1'
#
loop_
_entity.id
_entity.type
_entity.pdbx_description
1 polymer ?
#
loop_
_entity_poly.entity_id
_entity_poly.type
_entity_poly.pdbx_seq_one_letter_code
_entity_poly.pdbx_strand_id
1 'polypeptide(L)'
;MDLSTFYYYYYWKNPFWGTPKETMIKVAKFYSTDWIHTTQLVPGAKEGLQALKDMGYRLIIVTARDKLVAAKSRVWVEKHFPGLIDSLICTGQFTRGEKEGHEIATKLSKSQVCADIKARLLIDDSAENALQCATSSAAVPVLLFGNYEWNKRLSNSHDTREEMTFDIRLAAEGGRRFWEHEGLEIPEGAPLWRVREWTEVVRWVNEHREELNIEKPMT
;
A
#
# COMPACT_ATOMS: atom_id res chain seq x y z
N MET A 1 -6.59 3.14 21.84
CA MET A 1 -6.72 3.12 20.37
C MET A 1 -5.68 2.16 19.85
N ASP A 2 -6.12 1.12 19.16
CA ASP A 2 -5.24 0.21 18.44
C ASP A 2 -5.64 0.18 16.96
N LEU A 3 -4.93 -0.65 16.18
CA LEU A 3 -5.14 -0.77 14.74
C LEU A 3 -6.50 -1.38 14.37
N SER A 4 -7.21 -2.04 15.29
CA SER A 4 -8.53 -2.64 15.04
C SER A 4 -9.63 -1.59 14.85
N THR A 5 -9.35 -0.33 15.19
CA THR A 5 -10.26 0.81 14.95
C THR A 5 -9.99 1.54 13.64
N PHE A 6 -8.99 1.09 12.86
CA PHE A 6 -8.62 1.69 11.58
C PHE A 6 -9.33 0.95 10.43
N TYR A 7 -10.64 1.15 10.33
CA TYR A 7 -11.57 0.50 9.40
C TYR A 7 -11.37 0.81 7.92
N TYR A 8 -10.79 1.97 7.57
CA TYR A 8 -10.60 2.43 6.20
C TYR A 8 -9.20 3.00 6.00
N TYR A 9 -8.69 2.89 4.77
CA TYR A 9 -7.37 3.42 4.40
C TYR A 9 -7.24 4.93 4.66
N TYR A 10 -8.29 5.73 4.37
CA TYR A 10 -8.27 7.16 4.67
C TYR A 10 -8.58 7.45 6.14
N TYR A 11 -7.62 8.09 6.81
CA TYR A 11 -7.64 8.43 8.23
C TYR A 11 -8.96 9.03 8.73
N TRP A 12 -9.53 10.05 8.08
CA TRP A 12 -10.76 10.75 8.55
C TRP A 12 -12.01 9.85 8.60
N LYS A 13 -12.00 8.73 7.87
CA LYS A 13 -13.07 7.72 7.91
C LYS A 13 -12.98 6.82 9.15
N ASN A 14 -12.02 7.05 10.04
CA ASN A 14 -11.79 6.28 11.25
C ASN A 14 -12.04 7.11 12.51
N PRO A 15 -12.43 6.47 13.63
CA PRO A 15 -12.59 7.13 14.92
C PRO A 15 -11.37 7.98 15.30
N PHE A 16 -11.61 9.12 15.96
CA PHE A 16 -10.59 10.02 16.54
C PHE A 16 -9.74 10.82 15.54
N TRP A 17 -9.91 10.65 14.23
CA TRP A 17 -9.14 11.41 13.22
C TRP A 17 -9.77 12.76 12.86
N GLY A 18 -11.08 12.91 13.05
CA GLY A 18 -11.81 14.15 12.75
C GLY A 18 -11.98 14.36 11.25
N THR A 19 -12.37 15.57 10.86
CA THR A 19 -12.57 15.96 9.46
C THR A 19 -11.31 15.76 8.61
N PRO A 20 -11.42 15.74 7.26
CA PRO A 20 -10.25 15.73 6.38
C PRO A 20 -9.24 16.85 6.73
N LYS A 21 -9.72 18.05 7.08
CA LYS A 21 -8.86 19.17 7.48
C LYS A 21 -8.09 18.89 8.77
N GLU A 22 -8.76 18.44 9.81
CA GLU A 22 -8.12 18.08 11.09
C GLU A 22 -7.15 16.92 10.93
N THR A 23 -7.52 15.94 10.12
CA THR A 23 -6.66 14.81 9.75
C THR A 23 -5.37 15.30 9.10
N MET A 24 -5.44 16.20 8.12
CA MET A 24 -4.25 16.74 7.47
C MET A 24 -3.33 17.45 8.47
N ILE A 25 -3.88 18.18 9.45
CA ILE A 25 -3.10 18.81 10.53
C ILE A 25 -2.43 17.75 11.41
N LYS A 26 -3.14 16.70 11.82
CA LYS A 26 -2.60 15.58 12.62
C LYS A 26 -1.48 14.85 11.88
N VAL A 27 -1.69 14.55 10.60
CA VAL A 27 -0.70 13.91 9.73
C VAL A 27 0.54 14.80 9.59
N ALA A 28 0.38 16.09 9.27
CA ALA A 28 1.50 17.03 9.16
C ALA A 28 2.32 17.10 10.47
N LYS A 29 1.64 17.16 11.62
CA LYS A 29 2.29 17.12 12.94
C LYS A 29 3.06 15.81 13.15
N PHE A 30 2.50 14.67 12.76
CA PHE A 30 3.20 13.39 12.84
C PHE A 30 4.47 13.37 11.97
N TYR A 31 4.36 13.81 10.72
CA TYR A 31 5.51 13.88 9.78
C TYR A 31 6.60 14.88 10.21
N SER A 32 6.28 15.87 11.03
CA SER A 32 7.29 16.76 11.63
C SER A 32 8.13 16.10 12.74
N THR A 33 7.75 14.91 13.18
CA THR A 33 8.51 14.12 14.16
C THR A 33 9.36 13.04 13.47
N ASP A 34 10.28 12.42 14.22
CA ASP A 34 11.09 11.30 13.70
C ASP A 34 10.43 9.92 13.85
N TRP A 35 9.19 9.83 14.36
CA TRP A 35 8.52 8.56 14.66
C TRP A 35 8.40 7.64 13.43
N ILE A 36 8.19 8.19 12.23
CA ILE A 36 8.11 7.38 11.00
C ILE A 36 9.43 6.64 10.69
N HIS A 37 10.56 7.15 11.19
CA HIS A 37 11.90 6.59 10.99
C HIS A 37 12.37 5.70 12.15
N THR A 38 11.52 5.51 13.18
CA THR A 38 11.77 4.59 14.30
C THR A 38 10.76 3.45 14.32
N THR A 39 9.94 3.33 13.26
CA THR A 39 8.96 2.25 13.10
C THR A 39 9.64 0.88 13.13
N GLN A 40 8.97 -0.07 13.79
CA GLN A 40 9.40 -1.47 13.83
C GLN A 40 9.10 -2.18 12.51
N LEU A 41 9.83 -3.27 12.25
CA LEU A 41 9.57 -4.11 11.10
C LEU A 41 8.24 -4.85 11.26
N VAL A 42 7.53 -5.02 10.14
CA VAL A 42 6.42 -5.97 10.07
C VAL A 42 6.98 -7.37 10.35
N PRO A 43 6.37 -8.14 11.28
CA PRO A 43 6.85 -9.49 11.60
C PRO A 43 7.03 -10.36 10.36
N GLY A 44 8.18 -11.04 10.26
CA GLY A 44 8.52 -11.91 9.12
C GLY A 44 8.98 -11.19 7.85
N ALA A 45 9.02 -9.85 7.82
CA ALA A 45 9.37 -9.12 6.61
C ALA A 45 10.81 -9.37 6.15
N LYS A 46 11.76 -9.48 7.09
CA LYS A 46 13.16 -9.70 6.75
C LYS A 46 13.36 -11.09 6.14
N GLU A 47 12.79 -12.11 6.78
CA GLU A 47 12.85 -13.51 6.34
C GLU A 47 12.10 -13.70 5.02
N GLY A 48 10.92 -13.10 4.89
CA GLY A 48 10.10 -13.17 3.68
C GLY A 48 10.77 -12.53 2.48
N LEU A 49 11.29 -11.31 2.63
CA LEU A 49 12.02 -10.63 1.55
C LEU A 49 13.31 -11.38 1.19
N GLN A 50 14.07 -11.88 2.18
CA GLN A 50 15.26 -12.69 1.90
C GLN A 50 14.90 -13.95 1.10
N ALA A 51 13.84 -14.67 1.50
CA ALA A 51 13.38 -15.85 0.78
C ALA A 51 13.01 -15.50 -0.68
N LEU A 52 12.30 -14.40 -0.93
CA LEU A 52 12.01 -13.96 -2.31
C LEU A 52 13.29 -13.62 -3.09
N LYS A 53 14.29 -13.00 -2.45
CA LYS A 53 15.59 -12.74 -3.10
C LYS A 53 16.33 -14.03 -3.45
N ASP A 54 16.32 -15.02 -2.55
CA ASP A 54 16.95 -16.33 -2.76
C ASP A 54 16.26 -17.13 -3.89
N MET A 55 14.98 -16.86 -4.16
CA MET A 55 14.27 -17.39 -5.32
C MET A 55 14.65 -16.71 -6.66
N GLY A 56 15.48 -15.67 -6.62
CA GLY A 56 15.94 -14.94 -7.80
C GLY A 56 15.10 -13.71 -8.15
N TYR A 57 14.18 -13.26 -7.30
CA TYR A 57 13.39 -12.05 -7.57
C TYR A 57 14.19 -10.78 -7.32
N ARG A 58 13.97 -9.77 -8.17
CA ARG A 58 14.32 -8.38 -7.86
C ARG A 58 13.24 -7.76 -6.99
N LEU A 59 13.65 -7.08 -5.92
CA LEU A 59 12.77 -6.48 -4.93
C LEU A 59 12.77 -4.96 -5.09
N ILE A 60 11.62 -4.40 -5.49
CA ILE A 60 11.47 -2.97 -5.78
C ILE A 60 10.37 -2.41 -4.89
N ILE A 61 10.69 -1.35 -4.13
CA ILE A 61 9.69 -0.61 -3.34
C ILE A 61 9.03 0.43 -4.25
N VAL A 62 7.71 0.40 -4.35
CA VAL A 62 6.90 1.45 -5.00
C VAL A 62 6.07 2.16 -3.95
N THR A 63 6.26 3.48 -3.79
CA THR A 63 5.66 4.24 -2.67
C THR A 63 5.09 5.59 -3.08
N ALA A 64 4.02 6.02 -2.40
CA ALA A 64 3.40 7.33 -2.58
C ALA A 64 4.10 8.49 -1.84
N ARG A 65 5.16 8.19 -1.08
CA ARG A 65 5.90 9.19 -0.31
C ARG A 65 6.47 10.28 -1.22
N ASP A 66 6.47 11.52 -0.71
CA ASP A 66 7.17 12.63 -1.35
C ASP A 66 8.69 12.37 -1.41
N LYS A 67 9.37 12.95 -2.40
CA LYS A 67 10.82 12.75 -2.63
C LYS A 67 11.66 13.12 -1.41
N LEU A 68 11.30 14.16 -0.65
CA LEU A 68 12.03 14.57 0.56
C LEU A 68 11.93 13.51 1.65
N VAL A 69 10.74 12.96 1.87
CA VAL A 69 10.50 11.86 2.83
C VAL A 69 11.16 10.56 2.35
N ALA A 70 11.24 10.36 1.02
CA ALA A 70 11.86 9.18 0.43
C ALA A 70 13.36 9.06 0.77
N ALA A 71 14.09 10.17 0.90
CA ALA A 71 15.51 10.14 1.27
C ALA A 71 15.72 9.49 2.65
N LYS A 72 15.02 9.95 3.68
CA LYS A 72 15.05 9.33 5.01
C LYS A 72 14.49 7.90 5.02
N SER A 73 13.51 7.62 4.15
CA SER A 73 12.98 6.26 3.98
C SER A 73 14.02 5.29 3.42
N ARG A 74 14.88 5.73 2.49
CA ARG A 74 15.99 4.92 1.98
C ARG A 74 16.99 4.55 3.07
N VAL A 75 17.35 5.51 3.94
CA VAL A 75 18.23 5.25 5.08
C VAL A 75 17.63 4.19 6.01
N TRP A 76 16.33 4.29 6.30
CA TRP A 76 15.65 3.29 7.12
C TRP A 76 15.62 1.92 6.44
N VAL A 77 15.32 1.86 5.14
CA VAL A 77 15.32 0.60 4.37
C VAL A 77 16.70 -0.04 4.38
N GLU A 78 17.77 0.71 4.09
CA GLU A 78 19.14 0.16 4.06
C GLU A 78 19.59 -0.34 5.45
N LYS A 79 19.22 0.38 6.52
CA LYS A 79 19.51 -0.04 7.89
C LYS A 79 18.90 -1.40 8.22
N HIS A 80 17.69 -1.68 7.73
CA HIS A 80 16.92 -2.86 8.12
C HIS A 80 17.00 -4.01 7.10
N PHE A 81 17.25 -3.70 5.83
CA PHE A 81 17.27 -4.63 4.70
C PHE A 81 18.52 -4.40 3.83
N PRO A 82 19.74 -4.45 4.41
CA PRO A 82 20.97 -4.06 3.72
C PRO A 82 21.19 -4.92 2.47
N GLY A 83 21.35 -4.27 1.32
CA GLY A 83 21.57 -4.93 0.02
C GLY A 83 20.40 -5.78 -0.51
N LEU A 84 19.25 -5.79 0.16
CA LEU A 84 18.12 -6.66 -0.21
C LEU A 84 17.18 -6.00 -1.23
N ILE A 85 16.99 -4.67 -1.14
CA ILE A 85 16.09 -3.90 -2.00
C ILE A 85 16.88 -3.30 -3.17
N ASP A 86 16.51 -3.68 -4.40
CA ASP A 86 17.20 -3.26 -5.62
C ASP A 86 16.90 -1.81 -6.00
N SER A 87 15.69 -1.31 -5.69
CA SER A 87 15.26 0.05 -6.05
C SER A 87 14.09 0.55 -5.22
N LEU A 88 13.98 1.89 -5.09
CA LEU A 88 12.83 2.57 -4.48
C LEU A 88 12.30 3.65 -5.43
N ILE A 89 11.08 3.47 -5.91
CA ILE A 89 10.36 4.34 -6.86
C ILE A 89 9.25 5.08 -6.12
N CYS A 90 9.20 6.41 -6.27
CA CYS A 90 8.14 7.24 -5.69
C CYS A 90 7.11 7.61 -6.76
N THR A 91 5.83 7.30 -6.55
CA THR A 91 4.72 7.59 -7.49
C THR A 91 4.28 9.06 -7.48
N GLY A 92 4.78 9.87 -6.54
CA GLY A 92 4.57 11.32 -6.53
C GLY A 92 3.14 11.74 -6.21
N GLN A 93 2.38 10.92 -5.47
CA GLN A 93 0.96 11.18 -5.16
C GLN A 93 0.73 12.55 -4.47
N PHE A 94 1.75 13.13 -3.83
CA PHE A 94 1.70 14.39 -3.08
C PHE A 94 2.56 15.55 -3.61
N THR A 95 3.08 15.53 -4.85
CA THR A 95 3.69 16.77 -5.39
C THR A 95 2.59 17.78 -5.72
N ARG A 96 2.32 18.69 -4.78
CA ARG A 96 1.64 19.96 -5.06
C ARG A 96 2.68 20.82 -5.77
N GLY A 97 2.74 20.69 -7.10
CA GLY A 97 3.61 21.53 -7.90
C GLY A 97 3.13 22.98 -7.84
N GLU A 98 3.93 23.85 -7.23
CA GLU A 98 4.09 25.19 -7.78
C GLU A 98 4.75 24.99 -9.14
N LYS A 99 4.00 25.28 -10.22
CA LYS A 99 4.52 25.27 -11.58
C LYS A 99 4.98 26.69 -11.93
N GLU A 100 6.28 26.92 -11.89
CA GLU A 100 6.94 27.68 -12.95
C GLU A 100 7.56 26.66 -13.92
N GLY A 101 7.21 26.75 -15.19
CA GLY A 101 7.85 25.97 -16.26
C GLY A 101 7.15 24.65 -16.59
N HIS A 102 7.14 24.34 -17.88
CA HIS A 102 6.42 23.27 -18.56
C HIS A 102 6.89 21.83 -18.21
N GLU A 103 6.79 21.42 -16.95
CA GLU A 103 6.88 20.00 -16.58
C GLU A 103 5.47 19.43 -16.36
N ILE A 104 5.08 18.51 -17.24
CA ILE A 104 3.95 17.61 -16.99
C ILE A 104 4.45 16.59 -15.96
N ALA A 105 4.37 16.93 -14.67
CA ALA A 105 4.51 15.94 -13.61
C ALA A 105 3.31 14.98 -13.68
N THR A 106 3.37 13.96 -14.54
CA THR A 106 2.38 12.88 -14.58
C THR A 106 2.48 12.11 -13.25
N LYS A 107 1.49 12.27 -12.37
CA LYS A 107 1.34 11.42 -11.18
C LYS A 107 1.08 9.99 -11.65
N LEU A 108 2.11 9.14 -11.69
CA LEU A 108 1.95 7.74 -12.08
C LEU A 108 1.26 6.98 -10.95
N SER A 109 0.23 6.19 -11.26
CA SER A 109 -0.35 5.27 -10.27
C SER A 109 0.62 4.12 -9.96
N LYS A 110 0.44 3.41 -8.84
CA LYS A 110 1.20 2.18 -8.58
C LYS A 110 0.98 1.16 -9.69
N SER A 111 -0.24 1.02 -10.18
CA SER A 111 -0.57 0.17 -11.33
C SER A 111 0.28 0.51 -12.56
N GLN A 112 0.41 1.80 -12.92
CA GLN A 112 1.24 2.20 -14.05
C GLN A 112 2.71 1.89 -13.81
N VAL A 113 3.25 2.22 -12.62
CA VAL A 113 4.65 1.92 -12.29
C VAL A 113 4.93 0.42 -12.33
N CYS A 114 4.05 -0.40 -11.75
CA CYS A 114 4.17 -1.86 -11.77
C CYS A 114 4.14 -2.42 -13.19
N ALA A 115 3.28 -1.90 -14.06
CA ALA A 115 3.24 -2.28 -15.48
C ALA A 115 4.54 -1.87 -16.21
N ASP A 116 5.01 -0.65 -16.00
CA ASP A 116 6.21 -0.11 -16.67
C ASP A 116 7.48 -0.90 -16.33
N ILE A 117 7.64 -1.29 -15.06
CA ILE A 117 8.77 -2.12 -14.62
C ILE A 117 8.57 -3.62 -14.90
N LYS A 118 7.44 -4.00 -15.52
CA LYS A 118 7.03 -5.38 -15.78
C LYS A 118 7.05 -6.23 -14.51
N ALA A 119 6.51 -5.69 -13.42
CA ALA A 119 6.41 -6.38 -12.15
C ALA A 119 5.66 -7.71 -12.33
N ARG A 120 6.24 -8.79 -11.80
CA ARG A 120 5.61 -10.12 -11.82
C ARG A 120 4.55 -10.28 -10.72
N LEU A 121 4.72 -9.55 -9.64
CA LEU A 121 3.85 -9.59 -8.47
C LEU A 121 3.94 -8.27 -7.72
N LEU A 122 2.80 -7.79 -7.21
CA LEU A 122 2.72 -6.73 -6.22
C LEU A 122 2.33 -7.32 -4.86
N ILE A 123 3.01 -6.88 -3.80
CA ILE A 123 2.60 -7.14 -2.41
C ILE A 123 2.27 -5.78 -1.80
N ASP A 124 1.01 -5.54 -1.46
CA ASP A 124 0.52 -4.25 -0.97
C ASP A 124 -0.59 -4.47 0.06
N ASP A 125 -0.75 -3.55 1.02
CA ASP A 125 -1.78 -3.64 2.05
C ASP A 125 -3.01 -2.75 1.75
N SER A 126 -2.95 -1.90 0.71
CA SER A 126 -4.10 -1.09 0.27
C SER A 126 -4.95 -1.85 -0.73
N ALA A 127 -6.24 -2.01 -0.38
CA ALA A 127 -7.24 -2.66 -1.23
C ALA A 127 -7.43 -1.92 -2.57
N GLU A 128 -7.34 -0.59 -2.56
CA GLU A 128 -7.46 0.26 -3.74
C GLU A 128 -6.30 0.05 -4.70
N ASN A 129 -5.06 0.05 -4.19
CA ASN A 129 -3.88 -0.21 -5.00
C ASN A 129 -3.94 -1.63 -5.56
N ALA A 130 -4.35 -2.60 -4.74
CA ALA A 130 -4.43 -3.99 -5.15
C ALA A 130 -5.44 -4.18 -6.28
N LEU A 131 -6.67 -3.67 -6.12
CA LEU A 131 -7.68 -3.73 -7.18
C LEU A 131 -7.22 -2.99 -8.44
N GLN A 132 -6.69 -1.78 -8.30
CA GLN A 132 -6.22 -1.01 -9.46
C GLN A 132 -5.16 -1.78 -10.25
N CYS A 133 -4.21 -2.43 -9.59
CA CYS A 133 -3.18 -3.24 -10.24
C CYS A 133 -3.76 -4.51 -10.88
N ALA A 134 -4.66 -5.21 -10.18
CA ALA A 134 -5.23 -6.47 -10.66
C ALA A 134 -6.25 -6.30 -11.80
N THR A 135 -6.92 -5.15 -11.90
CA THR A 135 -8.00 -4.93 -12.88
C THR A 135 -7.64 -3.92 -13.98
N SER A 136 -6.40 -3.41 -14.00
CA SER A 136 -5.94 -2.55 -15.09
C SER A 136 -5.78 -3.33 -16.41
N SER A 137 -5.68 -2.61 -17.53
CA SER A 137 -5.43 -3.23 -18.85
C SER A 137 -4.08 -3.97 -18.92
N ALA A 138 -3.11 -3.58 -18.10
CA ALA A 138 -1.85 -4.27 -17.89
C ALA A 138 -1.84 -4.89 -16.49
N ALA A 139 -2.79 -5.79 -16.24
CA ALA A 139 -2.98 -6.42 -14.94
C ALA A 139 -1.69 -7.04 -14.40
N VAL A 140 -1.40 -6.74 -13.13
CA VAL A 140 -0.27 -7.33 -12.40
C VAL A 140 -0.85 -8.20 -11.28
N PRO A 141 -0.41 -9.46 -11.11
CA PRO A 141 -0.79 -10.29 -9.97
C PRO A 141 -0.54 -9.58 -8.64
N VAL A 142 -1.48 -9.66 -7.71
CA VAL A 142 -1.39 -8.98 -6.41
C VAL A 142 -1.63 -9.94 -5.25
N LEU A 143 -0.78 -9.85 -4.24
CA LEU A 143 -1.04 -10.35 -2.90
C LEU A 143 -1.44 -9.19 -1.99
N LEU A 144 -2.73 -9.11 -1.63
CA LEU A 144 -3.25 -8.17 -0.65
C LEU A 144 -2.84 -8.62 0.75
N PHE A 145 -1.85 -7.92 1.31
CA PHE A 145 -1.14 -8.32 2.51
C PHE A 145 -1.83 -7.86 3.80
N GLY A 146 -1.85 -8.76 4.79
CA GLY A 146 -2.31 -8.53 6.15
C GLY A 146 -3.80 -8.76 6.35
N ASN A 147 -4.19 -9.01 7.61
CA ASN A 147 -5.58 -9.04 8.05
C ASN A 147 -5.98 -7.69 8.68
N TYR A 148 -5.62 -6.60 8.00
CA TYR A 148 -5.83 -5.25 8.51
C TYR A 148 -7.25 -4.77 8.27
N GLU A 149 -7.85 -4.05 9.22
CA GLU A 149 -9.21 -3.55 9.07
C GLU A 149 -9.37 -2.64 7.85
N TRP A 150 -8.37 -1.80 7.55
CA TRP A 150 -8.39 -0.86 6.42
C TRP A 150 -8.35 -1.53 5.06
N ASN A 151 -7.94 -2.79 4.97
CA ASN A 151 -7.86 -3.51 3.70
C ASN A 151 -9.09 -4.38 3.42
N LYS A 152 -10.06 -4.40 4.34
CA LYS A 152 -11.32 -5.16 4.19
C LYS A 152 -12.37 -4.42 3.38
N ARG A 153 -12.16 -3.13 3.09
CA ARG A 153 -13.12 -2.21 2.47
C ARG A 153 -12.41 -1.28 1.51
N LEU A 154 -13.16 -0.76 0.54
CA LEU A 154 -12.69 0.32 -0.32
C LEU A 154 -12.80 1.69 0.37
N SER A 155 -11.81 2.53 0.10
CA SER A 155 -11.67 3.88 0.62
C SER A 155 -11.11 4.76 -0.49
N ASN A 156 -12.01 5.35 -1.27
CA ASN A 156 -11.68 6.03 -2.53
C ASN A 156 -11.39 7.52 -2.31
N SER A 157 -10.61 8.13 -3.21
CA SER A 157 -10.23 9.55 -3.08
C SER A 157 -11.43 10.50 -3.13
N HIS A 158 -12.54 10.07 -3.75
CA HIS A 158 -13.83 10.76 -3.74
C HIS A 158 -14.45 10.88 -2.32
N ASP A 159 -13.93 10.13 -1.35
CA ASP A 159 -14.36 10.19 0.05
C ASP A 159 -13.73 11.36 0.81
N THR A 160 -12.94 12.22 0.15
CA THR A 160 -12.33 13.42 0.75
C THR A 160 -13.38 14.54 0.93
N ARG A 161 -14.43 14.26 1.71
CA ARG A 161 -15.52 15.19 2.01
C ARG A 161 -15.91 15.05 3.48
N GLU A 162 -16.49 16.10 4.06
CA GLU A 162 -16.81 16.11 5.49
C GLU A 162 -17.84 15.04 5.87
N GLU A 163 -18.78 14.71 4.97
CA GLU A 163 -19.82 13.70 5.23
C GLU A 163 -19.24 12.29 5.43
N MET A 164 -18.02 12.05 4.95
CA MET A 164 -17.31 10.78 5.11
C MET A 164 -16.49 10.71 6.39
N THR A 165 -16.43 11.79 7.18
CA THR A 165 -15.83 11.77 8.53
C THR A 165 -16.55 10.74 9.39
N PHE A 166 -15.81 9.92 10.13
CA PHE A 166 -16.39 8.80 10.89
C PHE A 166 -17.60 9.20 11.75
N ASP A 167 -17.45 10.23 12.59
CA ASP A 167 -18.50 10.64 13.53
C ASP A 167 -19.72 11.24 12.80
N ILE A 168 -19.48 11.98 11.70
CA ILE A 168 -20.54 12.58 10.88
C ILE A 168 -21.32 11.47 10.17
N ARG A 169 -20.61 10.53 9.54
CA ARG A 169 -21.22 9.40 8.85
C ARG A 169 -21.98 8.50 9.81
N LEU A 170 -21.41 8.19 10.98
CA LEU A 170 -22.05 7.37 12.00
C LEU A 170 -23.37 8.00 12.47
N ALA A 171 -23.40 9.32 12.68
CA ALA A 171 -24.61 10.05 13.04
C ALA A 171 -25.65 10.02 11.90
N ALA A 172 -25.23 10.24 10.65
CA ALA A 172 -26.11 10.18 9.47
C ALA A 172 -26.71 8.77 9.24
N GLU A 173 -25.96 7.73 9.61
CA GLU A 173 -26.37 6.33 9.56
C GLU A 173 -27.19 5.90 10.80
N GLY A 174 -27.59 6.83 11.67
CA GLY A 174 -28.39 6.55 12.86
C GLY A 174 -27.68 5.67 13.90
N GLY A 175 -26.34 5.74 13.96
CA GLY A 175 -25.52 4.89 14.83
C GLY A 175 -25.26 3.49 14.27
N ARG A 176 -25.72 3.17 13.06
CA ARG A 176 -25.44 1.89 12.40
C ARG A 176 -23.95 1.76 12.12
N ARG A 177 -23.38 0.62 12.49
CA ARG A 177 -21.96 0.28 12.28
C ARG A 177 -21.70 -0.07 10.82
N PHE A 178 -21.75 0.93 9.94
CA PHE A 178 -21.68 0.76 8.48
C PHE A 178 -20.47 -0.06 8.01
N TRP A 179 -19.33 0.02 8.72
CA TRP A 179 -18.15 -0.78 8.42
C TRP A 179 -18.41 -2.29 8.56
N GLU A 180 -19.32 -2.76 9.41
CA GLU A 180 -19.61 -4.20 9.54
C GLU A 180 -20.31 -4.80 8.32
N HIS A 181 -20.87 -3.96 7.45
CA HIS A 181 -21.65 -4.37 6.28
C HIS A 181 -20.98 -4.04 4.96
N GLU A 182 -19.93 -3.21 4.98
CA GLU A 182 -19.11 -2.92 3.81
C GLU A 182 -17.97 -3.93 3.70
N GLY A 183 -17.68 -4.33 2.46
CA GLY A 183 -16.61 -5.26 2.15
C GLY A 183 -15.86 -4.88 0.87
N LEU A 184 -14.74 -5.55 0.67
CA LEU A 184 -13.99 -5.51 -0.58
C LEU A 184 -14.55 -6.57 -1.52
N GLU A 185 -15.15 -6.13 -2.61
CA GLU A 185 -15.52 -7.02 -3.72
C GLU A 185 -14.33 -7.16 -4.67
N ILE A 186 -13.85 -8.39 -4.84
CA ILE A 186 -12.80 -8.72 -5.78
C ILE A 186 -13.49 -9.29 -7.03
N PRO A 187 -13.35 -8.66 -8.21
CA PRO A 187 -13.97 -9.17 -9.43
C PRO A 187 -13.55 -10.60 -9.72
N GLU A 188 -14.50 -11.42 -10.20
CA GLU A 188 -14.22 -12.80 -10.58
C GLU A 188 -13.12 -12.84 -11.66
N GLY A 189 -12.12 -13.70 -11.46
CA GLY A 189 -10.98 -13.84 -12.36
C GLY A 189 -9.89 -12.76 -12.22
N ALA A 190 -10.04 -11.76 -11.35
CA ALA A 190 -8.96 -10.82 -11.06
C ALA A 190 -7.78 -11.56 -10.39
N PRO A 191 -6.52 -11.34 -10.83
CA PRO A 191 -5.34 -11.98 -10.25
C PRO A 191 -4.96 -11.32 -8.91
N LEU A 192 -5.83 -11.45 -7.92
CA LEU A 192 -5.71 -10.84 -6.60
C LEU A 192 -6.06 -11.84 -5.51
N TRP A 193 -5.10 -12.11 -4.63
CA TRP A 193 -5.24 -13.05 -3.51
C TRP A 193 -4.91 -12.38 -2.19
N ARG A 194 -5.55 -12.83 -1.10
CA ARG A 194 -5.23 -12.35 0.25
C ARG A 194 -4.17 -13.24 0.88
N VAL A 195 -3.22 -12.62 1.56
CA VAL A 195 -2.21 -13.28 2.39
C VAL A 195 -2.10 -12.55 3.72
N ARG A 196 -2.00 -13.28 4.82
CA ARG A 196 -2.08 -12.69 6.17
C ARG A 196 -0.72 -12.24 6.70
N GLU A 197 0.34 -12.88 6.24
CA GLU A 197 1.70 -12.73 6.75
C GLU A 197 2.74 -13.20 5.71
N TRP A 198 4.01 -12.94 5.99
CA TRP A 198 5.10 -13.21 5.05
C TRP A 198 5.33 -14.69 4.74
N THR A 199 5.04 -15.60 5.68
CA THR A 199 5.11 -17.04 5.43
C THR A 199 4.12 -17.46 4.33
N GLU A 200 2.93 -16.85 4.29
CA GLU A 200 1.93 -17.11 3.24
C GLU A 200 2.32 -16.50 1.90
N VAL A 201 2.96 -15.32 1.90
CA VAL A 201 3.55 -14.72 0.69
C VAL A 201 4.55 -15.71 0.07
N VAL A 202 5.51 -16.18 0.87
CA VAL A 202 6.57 -17.08 0.40
C VAL A 202 6.00 -18.41 -0.09
N ARG A 203 5.02 -18.97 0.62
CA ARG A 203 4.32 -20.20 0.19
C ARG A 203 3.62 -19.99 -1.16
N TRP A 204 2.83 -18.92 -1.30
CA TRP A 204 2.11 -18.63 -2.53
C TRP A 204 3.06 -18.46 -3.71
N VAL A 205 4.14 -17.70 -3.54
CA VAL A 205 5.15 -17.50 -4.60
C VAL A 205 5.82 -18.82 -4.99
N ASN A 206 6.12 -19.70 -4.02
CA ASN A 206 6.66 -21.03 -4.31
C ASN A 206 5.70 -21.90 -5.14
N GLU A 207 4.42 -21.88 -4.81
CA GLU A 207 3.38 -22.66 -5.50
C GLU A 207 3.13 -22.16 -6.93
N HIS A 208 3.35 -20.86 -7.19
CA HIS A 208 3.07 -20.21 -8.49
C HIS A 208 4.34 -19.83 -9.26
N ARG A 209 5.50 -20.46 -8.97
CA ARG A 209 6.79 -20.11 -9.62
C ARG A 209 6.76 -20.23 -11.14
N GLU A 210 6.08 -21.24 -11.67
CA GLU A 210 6.00 -21.49 -13.11
C GLU A 210 5.19 -20.40 -13.81
N GLU A 211 4.05 -19.99 -13.24
CA GLU A 211 3.22 -18.89 -13.75
C GLU A 211 3.93 -17.53 -13.66
N LEU A 212 4.75 -17.36 -12.62
CA LEU A 212 5.61 -16.19 -12.46
C LEU A 212 6.87 -16.25 -13.34
N ASN A 213 7.00 -17.23 -14.24
CA ASN A 213 8.04 -17.38 -15.27
C ASN A 213 9.46 -17.21 -14.71
N ILE A 214 9.83 -18.05 -13.74
CA ILE A 214 11.24 -18.26 -13.37
C ILE A 214 11.80 -19.39 -14.25
N GLU A 215 12.79 -19.09 -15.09
CA GLU A 215 13.64 -20.14 -15.66
C GLU A 215 14.34 -20.86 -14.49
N LYS A 216 14.11 -22.18 -14.34
CA LYS A 216 14.80 -22.97 -13.31
C LYS A 216 16.30 -22.68 -13.40
N PRO A 217 17.00 -22.44 -12.26
CA PRO A 217 18.45 -22.31 -12.31
C PRO A 217 19.00 -23.57 -12.98
N MET A 218 19.80 -23.38 -14.03
CA MET A 218 20.49 -24.49 -14.68
C MET A 218 21.34 -25.18 -13.60
N THR A 219 20.95 -26.42 -13.29
CA THR A 219 21.69 -27.35 -12.43
C THR A 219 23.07 -27.65 -12.98
#